data_AF-A0A3N5FMT3-F1
#
_entry.id   AF-A0A3N5FMT3-F1
#
_cell.length_a   1.000
_cell.length_b   1.000
_cell.length_c   1.000
_cell.angle_alpha   90.00
_cell.angle_beta   90.00
_cell.angle_gamma   90.00
#
_symmetry.space_group_name_H-M   'P 1'
#
loop_
_entity.id
_entity.type
_entity.pdbx_description
1 polymer ?
#
loop_
_entity_poly.entity_id
_entity_poly.type
_entity_poly.pdbx_seq_one_letter_code
_entity_poly.pdbx_strand_id
1 'polypeptide(L)'
;MFDLKYLIVILIGIDFVLLGICVFLIRKIRLIPKAEVFEQGISLFESLIGDADKVSGQFKDQIRIKYNLIKKLSMQLDNRIDHLNVMLNRADTLLAKEIGLLQAGEQAESFSHRQNEIIEMAGKGFKVEEIANRLLIPKGEIKLVLDLVAVRKERLKE
;
A
#
# COMPACT_ATOMS: atom_id res chain seq x y z
N MET A 1 95.75 7.41 -14.58
CA MET A 1 95.50 8.54 -13.66
C MET A 1 94.99 9.69 -14.53
N PHE A 2 93.68 9.76 -14.76
CA PHE A 2 93.11 10.87 -15.52
C PHE A 2 93.09 12.09 -14.58
N ASP A 3 93.81 13.15 -14.95
CA ASP A 3 93.85 14.38 -14.17
C ASP A 3 92.44 14.93 -13.95
N LEU A 4 92.15 15.37 -12.73
CA LEU A 4 90.88 16.01 -12.31
C LEU A 4 90.42 17.11 -13.30
N LYS A 5 91.39 17.76 -13.96
CA LYS A 5 91.15 18.78 -14.99
C LYS A 5 90.34 18.26 -16.18
N TYR A 6 90.61 17.03 -16.65
CA TYR A 6 89.86 16.44 -17.77
C TYR A 6 88.42 16.09 -17.39
N LEU A 7 88.20 15.65 -16.15
CA LEU A 7 86.87 15.32 -15.66
C LEU A 7 85.96 16.56 -15.60
N ILE A 8 86.52 17.71 -15.19
CA ILE A 8 85.79 18.99 -15.13
C ILE A 8 85.43 19.49 -16.55
N VAL A 9 86.33 19.37 -17.51
CA VAL A 9 86.09 19.79 -18.90
C VAL A 9 85.00 18.94 -19.56
N ILE A 10 84.99 17.62 -19.31
CA ILE A 10 83.95 16.72 -19.83
C ILE A 10 82.58 17.05 -19.24
N LEU A 11 82.51 17.34 -17.93
CA LEU A 11 81.25 17.69 -17.27
C LEU A 11 80.64 18.98 -17.88
N ILE A 12 81.46 20.02 -18.05
CA ILE A 12 81.06 21.26 -18.73
C ILE A 12 80.58 20.99 -20.16
N GLY A 13 81.27 20.12 -20.90
CA GLY A 13 80.85 19.73 -22.25
C GLY A 13 79.46 19.09 -22.27
N ILE A 14 79.18 18.19 -21.34
CA ILE A 14 77.88 17.52 -21.21
C ILE A 14 76.79 18.53 -20.86
N ASP A 15 77.05 19.46 -19.94
CA ASP A 15 76.08 20.49 -19.57
C ASP A 15 75.72 21.39 -20.75
N PHE A 16 76.71 21.80 -21.57
CA PHE A 16 76.45 22.57 -22.78
C PHE A 16 75.62 21.81 -23.82
N VAL A 17 75.89 20.50 -23.99
CA VAL A 17 75.09 19.63 -24.87
C VAL A 17 73.66 19.53 -24.35
N LEU A 18 73.48 19.36 -23.04
CA LEU A 18 72.17 19.25 -22.40
C LEU A 18 71.37 20.55 -22.54
N LEU A 19 72.03 21.70 -22.38
CA LEU A 19 71.44 23.03 -22.59
C LEU A 19 71.01 23.23 -24.05
N GLY A 20 71.85 22.83 -25.01
CA GLY A 20 71.54 22.87 -26.43
C GLY A 20 70.33 22.02 -26.80
N ILE A 21 70.27 20.79 -26.30
CA ILE A 21 69.12 19.88 -26.48
C ILE A 21 67.86 20.46 -25.84
N CYS A 22 67.97 21.02 -24.64
CA CYS A 22 66.84 21.62 -23.94
C CYS A 22 66.26 22.81 -24.71
N VAL A 23 67.12 23.72 -25.20
CA VAL A 23 66.70 24.86 -26.04
C VAL A 23 66.10 24.37 -27.37
N PHE A 24 66.67 23.35 -27.99
CA PHE A 24 66.14 22.75 -29.21
C PHE A 24 64.75 22.14 -29.00
N LEU A 25 64.55 21.39 -27.93
CA LEU A 25 63.25 20.83 -27.52
C LEU A 25 62.23 21.93 -27.24
N ILE A 26 62.61 22.98 -26.50
CA ILE A 26 61.72 24.11 -26.22
C ILE A 26 61.32 24.82 -27.50
N ARG A 27 62.26 25.07 -28.42
CA ARG A 27 61.95 25.65 -29.75
C ARG A 27 61.02 24.74 -30.55
N LYS A 28 61.29 23.44 -30.61
CA LYS A 28 60.48 22.46 -31.34
C LYS A 28 59.06 22.34 -30.78
N ILE A 29 58.91 22.34 -29.45
CA ILE A 29 57.61 22.28 -28.76
C ILE A 29 56.83 23.60 -28.89
N ARG A 30 57.51 24.73 -29.02
CA ARG A 30 56.88 26.04 -29.28
C ARG A 30 56.41 26.22 -30.72
N LEU A 31 57.00 25.47 -31.65
CA LEU A 31 56.60 25.39 -33.06
C LEU A 31 55.39 24.48 -33.29
N ILE A 32 55.10 23.55 -32.37
CA ILE A 32 53.86 22.78 -32.40
C ILE A 32 52.73 23.72 -31.95
N PRO A 33 51.68 23.93 -32.77
CA PRO A 33 50.55 24.77 -32.39
C PRO A 33 49.75 24.09 -31.28
N LYS A 34 50.20 24.24 -30.03
CA LYS A 34 49.51 23.75 -28.83
C LYS A 34 48.08 24.26 -28.73
N ALA A 35 47.79 25.40 -29.36
CA ALA A 35 46.46 25.99 -29.39
C ALA A 35 45.44 25.07 -30.09
N GLU A 36 45.76 24.48 -31.24
CA GLU A 36 44.79 23.67 -31.99
C GLU A 36 44.42 22.38 -31.27
N VAL A 37 45.42 21.65 -30.74
CA VAL A 37 45.18 20.39 -30.02
C VAL A 37 44.47 20.62 -28.69
N PHE A 38 44.79 21.73 -28.00
CA PHE A 38 44.17 22.07 -26.73
C PHE A 38 42.73 22.58 -26.90
N GLU A 39 42.47 23.39 -27.94
CA GLU A 39 41.09 23.82 -28.26
C GLU A 39 40.22 22.65 -28.71
N GLN A 40 40.76 21.74 -29.53
CA GLN A 40 40.03 20.55 -29.94
C GLN A 40 39.70 19.66 -28.73
N GLY A 41 40.65 19.50 -27.79
CA GLY A 41 40.40 18.82 -26.52
C GLY A 41 39.32 19.49 -25.67
N ILE A 42 39.35 20.82 -25.55
CA ILE A 42 38.34 21.60 -24.80
C ILE A 42 36.95 21.40 -25.42
N SER A 43 36.82 21.46 -26.75
CA SER A 43 35.53 21.30 -27.42
C SER A 43 34.90 19.92 -27.19
N LEU A 44 35.72 18.86 -27.15
CA LEU A 44 35.27 17.50 -26.84
C LEU A 44 34.83 17.38 -25.39
N PHE A 45 35.57 18.01 -24.46
CA PHE A 45 35.19 18.05 -23.05
C PHE A 45 33.89 18.83 -22.81
N GLU A 46 33.71 19.95 -23.50
CA GLU A 46 32.48 20.76 -23.43
C GLU A 46 31.28 19.99 -23.98
N SER A 47 31.45 19.26 -25.09
CA SER A 47 30.44 18.35 -25.62
C SER A 47 30.11 17.23 -24.63
N LEU A 48 31.12 16.61 -24.01
CA LEU A 48 30.93 15.53 -23.04
C LEU A 48 30.22 16.01 -21.77
N ILE A 49 30.54 17.22 -21.30
CA ILE A 49 29.88 17.85 -20.16
C ILE A 49 28.43 18.18 -20.52
N GLY A 50 28.16 18.73 -21.71
CA GLY A 50 26.81 19.00 -22.19
C GLY A 50 25.97 17.73 -22.33
N ASP A 51 26.57 16.65 -22.81
CA ASP A 51 25.90 15.35 -22.93
C ASP A 51 25.67 14.70 -21.56
N ALA A 52 26.63 14.82 -20.62
CA ALA A 52 26.45 14.37 -19.25
C ALA A 52 25.35 15.14 -18.51
N ASP A 53 25.23 16.45 -18.72
CA ASP A 53 24.18 17.28 -18.13
C ASP A 53 22.79 16.92 -18.69
N LYS A 54 22.70 16.69 -20.01
CA LYS A 54 21.48 16.17 -20.65
C LYS A 54 21.07 14.80 -20.11
N VAL A 55 22.02 13.87 -19.97
CA VAL A 55 21.76 12.52 -19.42
C VAL A 55 21.33 12.61 -17.96
N SER A 56 21.96 13.47 -17.16
CA SER A 56 21.57 13.73 -15.77
C SER A 56 20.15 14.30 -15.66
N GLY A 57 19.80 15.25 -16.54
CA GLY A 57 18.44 15.80 -16.64
C GLY A 57 17.40 14.73 -16.98
N GLN A 58 17.66 13.93 -18.02
CA GLN A 58 16.78 12.83 -18.40
C GLN A 58 16.65 11.77 -17.30
N PHE A 59 17.75 11.46 -16.60
CA PHE A 59 17.74 10.51 -15.49
C PHE A 59 16.92 11.02 -14.31
N LYS A 60 17.00 12.32 -14.00
CA LYS A 60 16.19 12.98 -12.97
C LYS A 60 14.70 12.92 -13.31
N ASP A 61 14.34 13.16 -14.56
CA ASP A 61 12.95 13.04 -15.02
C ASP A 61 12.45 11.59 -14.96
N GLN A 62 13.29 10.62 -15.35
CA GLN A 62 12.96 9.20 -15.22
C GLN A 62 12.75 8.77 -13.77
N ILE A 63 13.56 9.25 -12.82
CA ILE A 63 13.35 8.98 -11.39
C ILE A 63 12.00 9.56 -10.93
N ARG A 64 11.69 10.80 -11.32
CA ARG A 64 10.42 11.45 -10.96
C ARG A 64 9.22 10.65 -11.49
N ILE A 65 9.30 10.17 -12.72
CA ILE A 65 8.25 9.33 -13.33
C ILE A 65 8.12 8.00 -12.57
N LYS A 66 9.23 7.30 -12.30
CA LYS A 66 9.21 6.04 -11.55
C LYS A 66 8.63 6.21 -10.14
N TYR A 67 8.98 7.30 -9.44
CA TYR A 67 8.44 7.61 -8.12
C TYR A 67 6.92 7.86 -8.15
N ASN A 68 6.44 8.63 -9.13
CA ASN A 68 5.00 8.86 -9.31
C ASN A 68 4.25 7.56 -9.64
N LEU A 69 4.86 6.65 -10.40
CA LEU A 69 4.26 5.35 -10.71
C LEU A 69 4.13 4.48 -9.45
N ILE A 70 5.18 4.43 -8.61
CA ILE A 70 5.15 3.73 -7.33
C ILE A 70 4.06 4.31 -6.42
N LYS A 71 3.95 5.64 -6.34
CA LYS A 71 2.91 6.30 -5.55
C LYS A 71 1.49 5.94 -6.04
N LYS A 72 1.29 5.89 -7.36
CA LYS A 72 0.01 5.49 -7.97
C LYS A 72 -0.31 4.03 -7.69
N LEU A 73 0.68 3.14 -7.78
CA LEU A 73 0.51 1.72 -7.44
C LEU A 73 0.15 1.54 -5.97
N SER A 74 0.83 2.26 -5.06
CA SER A 74 0.52 2.23 -3.62
C SER A 74 -0.93 2.64 -3.36
N MET A 75 -1.37 3.76 -3.96
CA MET A 75 -2.75 4.24 -3.80
C MET A 75 -3.78 3.26 -4.36
N GLN A 76 -3.46 2.54 -5.43
CA GLN A 76 -4.33 1.49 -5.96
C GLN A 76 -4.38 0.25 -5.06
N LEU A 77 -3.27 -0.11 -4.40
CA LEU A 77 -3.24 -1.18 -3.42
C LEU A 77 -4.07 -0.80 -2.19
N ASP A 78 -3.90 0.41 -1.65
CA ASP A 78 -4.66 0.89 -0.49
C ASP A 78 -6.16 0.90 -0.77
N ASN A 79 -6.60 1.44 -1.92
CA ASN A 79 -8.00 1.39 -2.32
C ASN A 79 -8.56 -0.05 -2.43
N ARG A 80 -7.75 -1.01 -2.87
CA ARG A 80 -8.16 -2.42 -2.94
C ARG A 80 -8.28 -3.04 -1.55
N ILE A 81 -7.36 -2.72 -0.63
CA ILE A 81 -7.41 -3.17 0.76
C ILE A 81 -8.66 -2.62 1.43
N ASP A 82 -8.95 -1.33 1.28
CA ASP A 82 -10.13 -0.70 1.84
C ASP A 82 -11.42 -1.32 1.30
N HIS A 83 -11.49 -1.54 -0.01
CA HIS A 83 -12.66 -2.15 -0.63
C HIS A 83 -12.88 -3.59 -0.16
N LEU A 84 -11.81 -4.37 0.00
CA LEU A 84 -11.88 -5.72 0.55
C LEU A 84 -12.34 -5.71 2.01
N ASN A 85 -11.83 -4.80 2.84
CA ASN A 85 -12.27 -4.65 4.23
C ASN A 85 -13.75 -4.28 4.33
N VAL A 86 -14.24 -3.37 3.46
CA VAL A 86 -15.65 -3.01 3.41
C VAL A 86 -16.51 -4.22 2.99
N MET A 87 -16.07 -5.00 2.00
CA MET A 87 -16.77 -6.21 1.56
C MET A 87 -16.80 -7.29 2.65
N LEU A 88 -15.69 -7.50 3.35
CA LEU A 88 -15.59 -8.45 4.46
C LEU A 88 -16.55 -8.05 5.58
N ASN A 89 -16.52 -6.79 6.01
CA ASN A 89 -17.40 -6.28 7.07
C ASN A 89 -18.88 -6.38 6.67
N ARG A 90 -19.22 -6.14 5.40
CA ARG A 90 -20.57 -6.37 4.89
C ARG A 90 -20.96 -7.85 4.93
N ALA A 91 -20.08 -8.75 4.51
CA ALA A 91 -20.33 -10.19 4.58
C ALA A 91 -20.53 -10.66 6.02
N ASP A 92 -19.70 -10.18 6.95
CA ASP A 92 -19.81 -10.49 8.39
C ASP A 92 -21.13 -9.99 8.97
N THR A 93 -21.57 -8.77 8.60
CA THR A 93 -22.87 -8.24 9.06
C THR A 93 -24.05 -9.03 8.51
N LEU A 94 -23.96 -9.54 7.27
CA LEU A 94 -25.00 -10.38 6.68
C LEU A 94 -25.05 -11.75 7.35
N LEU A 95 -23.90 -12.38 7.61
CA LEU A 95 -23.83 -13.64 8.36
C LEU A 95 -24.37 -13.48 9.79
N ALA A 96 -23.99 -12.42 10.49
CA ALA A 96 -24.50 -12.12 11.83
C ALA A 96 -26.03 -11.91 11.82
N LYS A 97 -26.56 -11.24 10.78
CA LYS A 97 -27.99 -11.04 10.61
C LYS A 97 -28.73 -12.34 10.28
N GLU A 98 -28.16 -13.19 9.42
CA GLU A 98 -28.75 -14.48 9.06
C GLU A 98 -28.79 -15.44 10.25
N ILE A 99 -27.70 -15.52 11.01
CA ILE A 99 -27.66 -16.28 12.28
C ILE A 99 -28.68 -15.73 13.28
N GLY A 100 -28.78 -14.41 13.42
CA GLY A 100 -29.78 -13.77 14.28
C GLY A 100 -31.22 -14.01 13.83
N LEU A 101 -31.49 -14.01 12.52
CA LEU A 101 -32.82 -14.27 11.94
C LEU A 101 -33.22 -15.74 12.05
N LEU A 102 -32.28 -16.68 11.88
CA LEU A 102 -32.54 -18.11 12.08
C LEU A 102 -32.89 -18.39 13.54
N GLN A 103 -32.14 -17.83 14.50
CA GLN A 103 -32.47 -17.96 15.92
C GLN A 103 -33.78 -17.27 16.30
N ALA A 104 -34.06 -16.09 15.74
CA ALA A 104 -35.33 -15.40 15.98
C ALA A 104 -36.51 -16.12 15.35
N GLY A 105 -36.33 -16.75 14.18
CA GLY A 105 -37.34 -17.54 13.47
C GLY A 105 -37.69 -18.83 14.22
N GLU A 106 -36.69 -19.60 14.67
CA GLU A 106 -36.90 -20.80 15.47
C GLU A 106 -37.58 -20.49 16.81
N GLN A 107 -37.21 -19.38 17.47
CA GLN A 107 -37.86 -18.95 18.71
C GLN A 107 -39.30 -18.47 18.45
N ALA A 108 -39.55 -17.75 17.34
CA ALA A 108 -40.88 -17.27 16.98
C ALA A 108 -41.84 -18.43 16.62
N GLU A 109 -41.38 -19.46 15.89
CA GLU A 109 -42.20 -20.63 15.59
C GLU A 109 -42.50 -21.46 16.85
N SER A 110 -41.50 -21.70 17.70
CA SER A 110 -41.68 -22.42 18.97
C SER A 110 -42.66 -21.69 19.90
N PHE A 111 -42.58 -20.35 19.96
CA PHE A 111 -43.50 -19.53 20.75
C PHE A 111 -44.91 -19.52 20.16
N SER A 112 -45.05 -19.43 18.83
CA SER A 112 -46.34 -19.48 18.13
C SER A 112 -47.05 -20.82 18.34
N HIS A 113 -46.32 -21.94 18.29
CA HIS A 113 -46.88 -23.26 18.55
C HIS A 113 -47.41 -23.38 19.99
N ARG A 114 -46.64 -22.94 20.98
CA ARG A 114 -47.07 -22.92 22.40
C ARG A 114 -48.31 -22.05 22.62
N GLN A 115 -48.37 -20.88 21.98
CA GLN A 115 -49.54 -20.01 22.07
C GLN A 115 -50.79 -20.66 21.48
N ASN A 116 -50.67 -21.32 20.34
CA ASN A 116 -51.81 -21.99 19.70
C ASN A 116 -52.34 -23.15 20.57
N GLU A 117 -51.46 -23.94 21.20
CA GLU A 117 -51.88 -25.00 22.13
C GLU A 117 -52.62 -24.46 23.36
N ILE A 118 -52.16 -23.32 23.91
CA ILE A 118 -52.83 -22.64 25.02
C ILE A 118 -54.24 -22.22 24.60
N ILE A 119 -54.38 -21.60 23.43
CA ILE A 119 -55.66 -21.12 22.90
C ILE A 119 -56.61 -22.29 22.60
N GLU A 120 -56.11 -23.38 22.02
CA GLU A 120 -56.90 -24.56 21.69
C GLU A 120 -57.44 -25.24 22.96
N MET A 121 -56.62 -25.39 24.01
CA MET A 121 -57.07 -25.96 25.27
C MET A 121 -58.06 -25.04 26.00
N ALA A 122 -57.84 -23.73 25.99
CA ALA A 122 -58.83 -22.79 26.52
C ALA A 122 -60.16 -22.86 25.75
N GLY A 123 -60.11 -23.01 24.42
CA GLY A 123 -61.29 -23.21 23.58
C GLY A 123 -62.04 -24.53 23.84
N LYS A 124 -61.33 -25.56 24.31
CA LYS A 124 -61.91 -26.84 24.77
C LYS A 124 -62.50 -26.77 26.19
N GLY A 125 -62.41 -25.62 26.86
CA GLY A 125 -63.01 -25.39 28.19
C GLY A 125 -62.10 -25.76 29.38
N PHE A 126 -60.80 -26.02 29.15
CA PHE A 126 -59.85 -26.27 30.23
C PHE A 126 -59.58 -25.01 31.06
N LYS A 127 -59.42 -25.16 32.37
CA LYS A 127 -59.09 -24.04 33.26
C LYS A 127 -57.61 -23.67 33.18
N VAL A 128 -57.28 -22.43 33.51
CA VAL A 128 -55.91 -21.89 33.48
C VAL A 128 -54.94 -22.76 34.30
N GLU A 129 -55.40 -23.29 35.43
CA GLU A 129 -54.62 -24.17 36.30
C GLU A 129 -54.33 -25.53 35.64
N GLU A 130 -55.26 -26.06 34.85
CA GLU A 130 -55.14 -27.36 34.19
C GLU A 130 -54.21 -27.25 32.98
N ILE A 131 -54.30 -26.14 32.24
CA ILE A 131 -53.39 -25.82 31.13
C ILE A 131 -51.97 -25.62 31.66
N ALA A 132 -51.80 -24.90 32.77
CA ALA A 132 -50.49 -24.68 33.40
C ALA A 132 -49.82 -25.99 33.82
N ASN A 133 -50.58 -26.91 34.41
CA ASN A 133 -50.06 -28.20 34.84
C ASN A 133 -49.74 -29.12 33.65
N ARG A 134 -50.49 -29.04 32.54
CA ARG A 134 -50.29 -29.90 31.36
C ARG A 134 -49.16 -29.42 30.46
N LEU A 135 -49.04 -28.12 30.23
CA LEU A 135 -47.98 -27.55 29.39
C LEU A 135 -46.71 -27.20 30.16
N LEU A 136 -46.72 -27.33 31.50
CA LEU A 136 -45.63 -26.90 32.39
C LEU A 136 -45.29 -25.41 32.18
N ILE A 137 -46.31 -24.60 31.89
CA ILE A 137 -46.20 -23.15 31.65
C ILE A 137 -46.76 -22.40 32.88
N PRO A 138 -46.13 -21.31 33.34
CA PRO A 138 -46.63 -20.55 34.47
C PRO A 138 -48.02 -19.95 34.19
N LYS A 139 -48.88 -19.98 35.21
CA LYS A 139 -50.27 -19.46 35.14
C LYS A 139 -50.35 -18.01 34.63
N GLY A 140 -49.36 -17.19 34.96
CA GLY A 140 -49.28 -15.79 34.52
C GLY A 140 -49.12 -15.63 33.01
N GLU A 141 -48.36 -16.52 32.36
CA GLU A 141 -48.13 -16.47 30.91
C GLU A 141 -49.36 -16.92 30.14
N ILE A 142 -50.05 -17.96 30.63
CA ILE A 142 -51.32 -18.43 30.04
C ILE A 142 -52.39 -17.34 30.13
N LYS A 143 -52.52 -16.68 31.29
CA LYS A 143 -53.47 -15.58 31.47
C LYS A 143 -53.19 -14.44 30.50
N LEU A 144 -51.91 -14.05 30.35
CA LEU A 144 -51.51 -13.00 29.42
C LEU A 144 -51.84 -13.33 27.97
N VAL A 145 -51.59 -14.57 27.51
CA VAL A 145 -51.94 -15.01 26.15
C VAL A 145 -53.45 -14.93 25.91
N LEU A 146 -54.26 -15.39 26.88
CA LEU A 146 -55.71 -15.35 26.77
C LEU A 146 -56.26 -13.91 26.78
N ASP A 147 -55.69 -13.04 27.62
CA ASP A 147 -56.05 -11.62 27.69
C ASP A 147 -55.72 -10.91 26.35
N LEU A 148 -54.56 -11.19 25.76
CA LEU A 148 -54.17 -10.66 24.44
C LEU A 148 -55.11 -11.12 23.32
N VAL A 149 -55.53 -12.38 23.34
CA VAL A 149 -56.48 -12.93 22.36
C VAL A 149 -57.87 -12.33 22.54
N ALA A 150 -58.32 -12.12 23.78
CA ALA A 150 -59.59 -11.45 24.08
C ALA A 150 -59.59 -10.01 23.53
N VAL A 151 -58.54 -9.23 23.82
CA VAL A 151 -58.38 -7.85 23.31
C VAL A 151 -58.34 -7.82 21.77
N ARG A 152 -57.65 -8.78 21.14
CA ARG A 152 -57.61 -8.89 19.68
C ARG A 152 -58.98 -9.20 19.07
N LYS A 153 -59.78 -10.04 19.74
CA LYS A 153 -61.14 -10.40 19.30
C LYS A 153 -62.12 -9.25 19.43
N GLU A 154 -61.93 -8.37 20.41
CA GLU A 154 -62.72 -7.14 20.58
C GLU A 154 -62.43 -6.13 19.46
N ARG A 155 -61.16 -5.91 19.11
CA ARG A 155 -60.78 -4.99 18.01
C ARG A 155 -61.20 -5.44 16.60
N LEU A 156 -61.54 -6.71 16.40
CA LEU A 156 -61.99 -7.25 15.11
C LEU A 156 -63.53 -7.22 14.96
N LYS A 157 -64.24 -6.79 16.01
CA LYS A 157 -65.71 -6.63 16.00
C LYS A 157 -66.17 -5.17 15.87
N GLU A 158 -65.24 -4.22 15.99
CA GLU A 158 -65.41 -2.81 15.62
C GLU A 158 -65.12 -2.62 14.12
#